data_AF-A0A0C2HK51-F1
#
_entry.id   AF-A0A0C2HK51-F1
#
_cell.length_a   1.000
_cell.length_b   1.000
_cell.length_c   1.000
_cell.angle_alpha   90.00
_cell.angle_beta   90.00
_cell.angle_gamma   90.00
#
_symmetry.space_group_name_H-M   'P 1'
#
loop_
_entity.id
_entity.type
_entity.pdbx_description
1 polymer ?
#
loop_
_entity_poly.entity_id
_entity_poly.type
_entity_poly.pdbx_seq_one_letter_code
_entity_poly.pdbx_strand_id
1 'polypeptide(L)'
;MTLKGGETLTQDKIKQLVAMIGGFLGALLLALQGVGIQFTWFNQEAIDLWMQVLMTGIPLAFAFYGIWKNTFLVTKKARVQEDELKKQGLK
;
A
#
# COMPACT_ATOMS: atom_id res chain seq x y z
N MET A 1 -19.24 9.34 27.74
CA MET A 1 -18.27 8.80 28.73
C MET A 1 -17.40 7.79 28.00
N THR A 2 -16.11 8.10 27.85
CA THR A 2 -15.05 7.25 27.28
C THR A 2 -14.88 5.98 28.14
N LEU A 3 -14.50 4.79 27.64
CA LEU A 3 -13.17 4.39 27.17
C LEU A 3 -13.20 2.94 26.62
N LYS A 4 -12.47 2.67 25.52
CA LYS A 4 -11.67 1.45 25.24
C LYS A 4 -10.99 1.68 23.87
N GLY A 5 -9.71 2.01 23.74
CA GLY A 5 -8.58 1.80 24.63
C GLY A 5 -7.97 0.41 24.43
N GLY A 6 -7.54 0.09 23.21
CA GLY A 6 -6.76 -1.10 22.88
C GLY A 6 -6.53 -1.20 21.38
N GLU A 7 -5.28 -1.06 20.94
CA GLU A 7 -4.75 -1.33 19.58
C GLU A 7 -4.64 -0.20 18.50
N THR A 8 -4.75 1.10 18.83
CA THR A 8 -4.39 2.18 17.86
C THR A 8 -3.00 2.81 18.07
N LEU A 9 -2.42 2.64 19.26
CA LEU A 9 -1.15 3.27 19.69
C LEU A 9 0.05 2.98 18.79
N THR A 10 0.10 1.87 18.07
CA THR A 10 1.25 1.51 17.23
C THR A 10 1.16 2.15 15.85
N GLN A 11 -0.01 2.12 15.22
CA GLN A 11 -0.23 2.74 13.89
C GLN A 11 -0.06 4.26 13.95
N ASP A 12 -0.57 4.90 15.00
CA ASP A 12 -0.43 6.35 15.17
C ASP A 12 1.02 6.76 15.43
N LYS A 13 1.77 5.98 16.23
CA LYS A 13 3.22 6.20 16.43
C LYS A 13 4.02 6.01 15.15
N ILE A 14 3.69 5.01 14.33
CA ILE A 14 4.33 4.79 13.03
C ILE A 14 4.05 5.98 12.11
N LYS A 15 2.79 6.43 12.02
CA LYS A 15 2.43 7.63 11.24
C LYS A 15 3.19 8.87 11.72
N GLN A 16 3.28 9.06 13.03
CA GLN A 16 3.97 10.19 13.63
C GLN A 16 5.49 10.14 13.35
N LEU A 17 6.09 8.95 13.43
CA LEU A 17 7.50 8.74 13.08
C LEU A 17 7.75 9.03 11.59
N VAL A 18 6.90 8.53 10.70
CA VAL A 18 6.97 8.80 9.25
C VAL A 18 6.80 10.29 8.96
N ALA A 19 5.87 10.96 9.64
CA ALA A 19 5.66 12.41 9.49
C ALA A 19 6.89 13.21 9.98
N MET A 20 7.48 12.82 11.11
CA MET A 20 8.67 13.48 11.66
C MET A 20 9.88 13.30 10.74
N ILE A 21 10.13 12.07 10.27
CA ILE A 21 11.23 11.77 9.35
C ILE A 21 10.99 12.49 8.01
N GLY A 22 9.77 12.43 7.47
CA GLY A 22 9.41 13.10 6.23
C GLY A 22 9.56 14.62 6.32
N GLY A 23 9.10 15.23 7.42
CA GLY A 23 9.25 16.65 7.68
C GLY A 23 10.71 17.08 7.82
N PHE A 24 11.52 16.30 8.55
CA PHE A 24 12.96 16.56 8.68
C PHE A 24 13.69 16.46 7.34
N LEU A 25 13.44 15.40 6.56
CA LEU A 25 14.05 15.22 5.24
C LEU A 25 13.60 16.31 4.25
N GLY A 26 12.33 16.72 4.30
CA GLY A 26 11.83 17.85 3.51
C GLY A 26 12.52 19.16 3.86
N ALA A 27 12.67 19.46 5.15
CA ALA A 27 13.40 20.65 5.61
C ALA A 27 14.89 20.59 5.24
N LEU A 28 15.53 19.42 5.35
CA LEU A 28 16.92 19.21 4.95
C LEU A 28 17.11 19.44 3.45
N LEU A 29 16.18 18.95 2.63
CA LEU A 29 16.19 19.18 1.20
C LEU A 29 16.07 20.68 0.87
N LEU A 30 15.14 21.40 1.51
CA LEU A 30 15.00 22.85 1.32
C LEU A 30 16.28 23.60 1.72
N ALA A 31 16.94 23.18 2.80
CA ALA A 31 18.22 23.75 3.21
C ALA A 31 19.32 23.48 2.15
N LEU A 32 19.39 22.27 1.60
CA LEU A 32 20.33 21.92 0.53
C LEU A 32 20.06 22.72 -0.75
N GLN A 33 18.80 22.92 -1.12
CA GLN A 33 18.39 23.79 -2.23
C GLN A 33 18.82 25.24 -2.00
N GLY A 34 18.67 25.76 -0.78
CA GLY A 34 19.11 27.10 -0.40
C GLY A 34 20.63 27.32 -0.50
N VAL A 35 21.42 26.25 -0.40
CA VAL A 35 22.88 26.25 -0.58
C VAL A 35 23.29 25.98 -2.05
N GLY A 36 22.31 25.84 -2.95
CA GLY A 36 22.53 25.70 -4.40
C GLY A 36 22.55 24.26 -4.93
N ILE A 37 22.31 23.25 -4.08
CA ILE A 37 22.17 21.86 -4.52
C ILE A 37 20.72 21.63 -4.95
N GLN A 38 20.46 21.75 -6.25
CA GLN A 38 19.13 21.57 -6.81
C GLN A 38 18.93 20.18 -7.40
N PHE A 39 17.92 19.47 -6.88
CA PHE A 39 17.48 18.20 -7.41
C PHE A 39 16.30 18.43 -8.36
N THR A 40 16.55 18.34 -9.67
CA THR A 40 15.55 18.60 -10.74
C THR A 40 14.33 17.67 -10.72
N TRP A 41 14.45 16.54 -10.05
CA TRP A 41 13.44 15.49 -9.89
C TRP A 41 12.61 15.66 -8.61
N PHE A 42 12.95 16.62 -7.76
CA PHE A 42 12.27 16.92 -6.50
C PHE A 42 11.66 18.33 -6.53
N ASN A 43 10.90 18.59 -7.60
CA ASN A 43 10.10 19.80 -7.78
C ASN A 43 8.60 19.47 -7.69
N GLN A 44 7.75 20.50 -7.59
CA GLN A 44 6.30 20.35 -7.45
C GLN A 44 5.70 19.48 -8.58
N GLU A 45 6.12 19.72 -9.81
CA GLU A 45 5.61 19.05 -11.01
C GLU A 45 5.96 17.56 -11.02
N ALA A 46 7.19 17.20 -10.68
CA ALA A 46 7.63 15.82 -10.57
C ALA A 46 6.89 15.08 -9.46
N ILE A 47 6.69 15.72 -8.29
CA ILE A 47 5.93 15.15 -7.18
C ILE A 47 4.48 14.88 -7.60
N ASP A 48 3.84 15.82 -8.29
CA ASP A 48 2.47 15.68 -8.75
C ASP A 48 2.31 14.56 -9.79
N LEU A 49 3.25 14.45 -10.73
CA LEU A 49 3.28 13.35 -11.71
C LEU A 49 3.43 11.99 -11.03
N TRP A 50 4.34 11.86 -10.06
CA TRP A 50 4.49 10.62 -9.30
C TRP A 50 3.26 10.30 -8.44
N MET A 51 2.62 11.30 -7.84
CA MET A 51 1.35 11.11 -7.15
C MET A 51 0.27 10.55 -8.07
N GLN A 52 0.13 11.08 -9.29
CA GLN A 52 -0.84 10.57 -10.25
C GLN A 52 -0.54 9.13 -10.67
N VAL A 53 0.72 8.80 -10.90
CA VAL A 53 1.15 7.42 -11.20
C VAL A 53 0.81 6.48 -10.05
N LEU A 54 1.02 6.89 -8.79
CA LEU A 54 0.67 6.05 -7.64
C LEU A 54 -0.84 5.94 -7.44
N MET A 55 -1.58 7.04 -7.58
CA MET A 55 -3.05 7.07 -7.46
C MET A 55 -3.73 6.19 -8.49
N THR A 56 -3.16 6.07 -9.69
CA THR A 56 -3.70 5.21 -10.76
C THR A 56 -3.11 3.80 -10.73
N GLY A 57 -1.81 3.68 -10.43
CA GLY A 57 -1.06 2.44 -10.41
C GLY A 57 -1.40 1.54 -9.23
N ILE A 58 -1.66 2.09 -8.04
CA ILE A 58 -2.03 1.30 -6.85
C ILE A 58 -3.37 0.56 -7.08
N PRO A 59 -4.47 1.21 -7.51
CA PRO A 59 -5.70 0.52 -7.85
C PRO A 59 -5.51 -0.56 -8.93
N LEU A 60 -4.69 -0.27 -9.95
CA LEU A 60 -4.34 -1.23 -11.01
C LEU A 60 -3.62 -2.46 -10.43
N ALA A 61 -2.61 -2.26 -9.58
CA ALA A 61 -1.90 -3.34 -8.92
C ALA A 61 -2.83 -4.19 -8.03
N PHE A 62 -3.75 -3.54 -7.30
CA PHE A 62 -4.77 -4.25 -6.52
C PHE A 62 -5.75 -5.02 -7.40
N ALA A 63 -6.15 -4.49 -8.56
CA ALA A 63 -6.99 -5.21 -9.51
C ALA A 63 -6.29 -6.45 -10.06
N PHE A 64 -5.03 -6.34 -10.47
CA PHE A 64 -4.22 -7.48 -10.90
C PHE A 64 -4.02 -8.51 -9.78
N TYR A 65 -3.69 -8.06 -8.57
CA TYR A 65 -3.58 -8.93 -7.39
C TYR A 65 -4.91 -9.62 -7.09
N GLY A 66 -6.02 -8.90 -7.20
CA GLY A 66 -7.38 -9.40 -7.02
C GLY A 66 -7.71 -10.48 -8.05
N ILE A 67 -7.42 -10.26 -9.33
CA ILE A 67 -7.59 -11.26 -10.39
C ILE A 67 -6.73 -12.49 -10.09
N TRP A 68 -5.44 -12.31 -9.83
CA TRP A 68 -4.53 -13.43 -9.54
C TRP A 68 -5.03 -14.27 -8.36
N LYS A 69 -5.42 -13.61 -7.26
CA LYS A 69 -5.95 -14.27 -6.06
C LYS A 69 -7.32 -14.92 -6.33
N ASN A 70 -8.19 -14.29 -7.11
CA ASN A 70 -9.53 -14.83 -7.41
C ASN A 70 -9.42 -16.05 -8.33
N THR A 71 -8.55 -16.00 -9.34
CA THR A 71 -8.23 -17.16 -10.17
C THR A 71 -7.66 -18.29 -9.30
N PHE A 72 -6.61 -18.04 -8.50
CA PHE A 72 -6.00 -19.08 -7.66
C PHE A 72 -6.96 -19.67 -6.59
N LEU A 73 -7.78 -18.83 -5.97
CA LEU A 73 -8.74 -19.26 -4.95
C LEU A 73 -9.90 -20.05 -5.56
N VAL A 74 -10.41 -19.63 -6.74
CA VAL A 74 -11.45 -20.37 -7.45
C VAL A 74 -10.93 -21.72 -7.91
N THR A 75 -9.69 -21.81 -8.43
CA THR A 75 -9.10 -23.10 -8.83
C THR A 75 -8.90 -24.03 -7.63
N LYS A 76 -8.49 -23.50 -6.47
CA LYS A 76 -8.40 -24.30 -5.23
C LYS A 76 -9.77 -24.78 -4.74
N LYS A 77 -10.78 -23.89 -4.71
CA LYS A 77 -12.14 -24.24 -4.25
C LYS A 77 -12.80 -25.29 -5.14
N ALA A 78 -12.64 -25.17 -6.46
CA ALA A 78 -13.15 -26.16 -7.40
C ALA A 78 -12.50 -27.53 -7.20
N ARG A 79 -11.18 -27.56 -6.93
CA ARG A 79 -10.44 -28.81 -6.68
C ARG A 79 -10.83 -29.46 -5.35
N VAL A 80 -11.05 -28.67 -4.30
CA VAL A 80 -11.54 -29.17 -3.00
C VAL A 80 -12.96 -29.73 -3.14
N GLN A 81 -13.84 -29.05 -3.88
CA GLN A 81 -15.18 -29.56 -4.15
C GLN A 81 -15.16 -30.86 -4.95
N GLU A 82 -14.33 -30.98 -5.99
CA GLU A 82 -14.18 -32.25 -6.72
C GLU A 82 -13.68 -33.39 -5.82
N ASP A 83 -12.71 -33.13 -4.94
CA ASP A 83 -12.21 -34.13 -4.00
C ASP A 83 -13.26 -34.53 -2.95
N GLU A 84 -14.09 -33.59 -2.49
CA GLU A 84 -15.22 -33.86 -1.59
C GLU A 84 -16.34 -34.65 -2.30
N LEU A 85 -16.68 -34.29 -3.54
CA LEU A 85 -17.65 -35.01 -4.37
C LEU A 85 -17.21 -36.44 -4.68
N LYS A 86 -15.90 -36.66 -4.91
CA LYS A 86 -15.32 -38.01 -5.07
C LYS A 86 -15.34 -38.81 -3.75
N LYS A 87 -15.06 -38.17 -2.61
CA LYS A 87 -15.14 -38.83 -1.28
C LYS A 87 -16.57 -39.22 -0.89
N GLN A 88 -17.57 -38.47 -1.34
CA GLN A 88 -18.98 -38.77 -1.07
C GLN A 88 -19.60 -39.75 -2.08
N GLY A 89 -18.83 -40.27 -3.04
CA GLY A 89 -19.29 -41.29 -4.00
C GLY A 89 -20.34 -40.80 -4.99
N LEU A 90 -20.45 -39.48 -5.19
CA LEU A 90 -21.44 -38.85 -6.06
C LEU A 90 -20.96 -38.63 -7.50
N LYS A 91 -19.79 -39.18 -7.86
CA LYS A 91 -19.32 -39.40 -9.23
C LYS A 91 -18.40 -40.61 -9.30
#